data_AF-K7T548-F1
#
_entry.id   AF-K7T548-F1
#
_cell.length_a   1.000
_cell.length_b   1.000
_cell.length_c   1.000
_cell.angle_alpha   90.00
_cell.angle_beta   90.00
_cell.angle_gamma   90.00
#
_symmetry.space_group_name_H-M   'P 1'
#
loop_
_entity.id
_entity.type
_entity.pdbx_description
1 polymer ?
#
loop_
_entity_poly.entity_id
_entity_poly.type
_entity_poly.pdbx_seq_one_letter_code
_entity_poly.pdbx_strand_id
1 'polypeptide(L)'
;MKMVKRVVGIALVLLLAAVLFLVPASVNQSEQLKNVQGSASWMSIIEPALSNANVTAQGVSTEVSLNSVQLNQVLKSSLTDSENQELLNSVYSIEGNKLRIQYPVKLLFIDSKLDLEVDVTVRDNVLHITIDSAKLGSLPIPKSWVTGMLKQQMQASNSSITTEGDSFLLALPQSQFSINKISFQNGAAKIQFSMGYGI
;
A
#
# COMPACT_ATOMS: atom_id res chain seq x y z
N MET A 1 10.09 -50.16 12.11
CA MET A 1 9.84 -48.81 12.69
C MET A 1 11.05 -47.86 12.71
N LYS A 2 12.32 -48.33 12.66
CA LYS A 2 13.51 -47.43 12.69
C LYS A 2 13.69 -46.57 11.41
N MET A 3 13.39 -47.13 10.23
CA MET A 3 13.52 -46.41 8.95
C MET A 3 12.45 -45.32 8.77
N VAL A 4 11.20 -45.59 9.14
CA VAL A 4 10.10 -44.61 9.07
C VAL A 4 10.38 -43.37 9.93
N LYS A 5 10.88 -43.54 11.17
CA LYS A 5 11.25 -42.42 12.04
C LYS A 5 12.40 -41.57 11.47
N ARG A 6 13.36 -42.20 10.77
CA ARG A 6 14.46 -41.48 10.09
C ARG A 6 13.96 -40.71 8.86
N VAL A 7 13.09 -41.29 8.05
CA VAL A 7 12.51 -40.61 6.89
C VAL A 7 11.62 -39.44 7.30
N VAL A 8 10.79 -39.60 8.34
CA VAL A 8 9.98 -38.51 8.89
C VAL A 8 10.86 -37.39 9.45
N GLY A 9 11.94 -37.73 10.17
CA GLY A 9 12.90 -36.75 10.66
C GLY A 9 13.59 -35.98 9.52
N ILE A 10 14.04 -36.67 8.47
CA ILE A 10 14.66 -36.04 7.29
C ILE A 10 13.65 -35.17 6.54
N ALA A 11 12.41 -35.62 6.37
CA ALA A 11 11.36 -34.83 5.74
C ALA A 11 11.05 -33.55 6.52
N LEU A 12 11.02 -33.61 7.86
CA LEU A 12 10.87 -32.44 8.72
C LEU A 12 12.04 -31.46 8.59
N VAL A 13 13.27 -31.97 8.55
CA VAL A 13 14.47 -31.14 8.36
C VAL A 13 14.49 -30.51 6.97
N LEU A 14 14.11 -31.24 5.92
CA LEU A 14 14.02 -30.71 4.56
C LEU A 14 12.89 -29.68 4.43
N LEU A 15 11.76 -29.89 5.09
CA LEU A 15 10.65 -28.93 5.12
C LEU A 15 11.07 -27.67 5.86
N LEU A 16 11.75 -27.80 7.00
CA LEU A 16 12.35 -26.67 7.71
C LEU A 16 13.41 -25.96 6.86
N ALA A 17 14.30 -26.70 6.20
CA ALA A 17 15.31 -26.12 5.31
C ALA A 17 14.68 -25.41 4.11
N ALA A 18 13.60 -25.95 3.53
CA ALA A 18 12.84 -25.31 2.46
C ALA A 18 12.17 -24.01 2.93
N VAL A 19 11.59 -24.00 4.14
CA VAL A 19 11.09 -22.77 4.78
C VAL A 19 12.23 -21.76 4.99
N LEU A 20 13.41 -22.20 5.43
CA LEU A 20 14.57 -21.31 5.58
C LEU A 20 15.10 -20.77 4.24
N PHE A 21 14.99 -21.53 3.14
CA PHE A 21 15.53 -21.14 1.83
C PHE A 21 14.54 -20.33 0.97
N LEU A 22 13.23 -20.58 1.08
CA LEU A 22 12.21 -19.89 0.28
C LEU A 22 11.74 -18.56 0.88
N VAL A 23 11.99 -18.33 2.18
CA VAL A 23 11.39 -17.21 2.94
C VAL A 23 12.27 -15.95 3.13
N PRO A 24 13.62 -15.91 2.93
CA PRO A 24 14.37 -14.69 3.17
C PRO A 24 14.19 -13.73 1.99
N ALA A 25 13.06 -13.04 2.01
CA ALA A 25 12.73 -11.93 1.16
C ALA A 25 12.35 -10.77 2.08
N SER A 26 13.23 -10.41 3.00
CA SER A 26 13.04 -9.21 3.81
C SER A 26 12.87 -7.99 2.89
N VAL A 27 12.12 -7.01 3.38
CA VAL A 27 12.01 -5.73 2.69
C VAL A 27 13.40 -5.08 2.57
N ASN A 28 13.71 -4.49 1.41
CA ASN A 28 14.94 -3.74 1.25
C ASN A 28 14.89 -2.49 2.13
N GLN A 29 15.79 -2.39 3.12
CA GLN A 29 15.76 -1.30 4.09
C GLN A 29 15.94 0.06 3.42
N SER A 30 16.81 0.19 2.40
CA SER A 30 17.03 1.48 1.73
C SER A 30 15.80 1.98 0.95
N GLU A 31 14.91 1.07 0.56
CA GLU A 31 13.67 1.39 -0.16
C GLU A 31 12.50 1.69 0.77
N GLN A 32 12.62 1.40 2.07
CA GLN A 32 11.54 1.65 3.03
C GLN A 32 11.13 3.12 3.01
N LEU A 33 9.84 3.38 3.16
CA LEU A 33 9.28 4.72 3.03
C LEU A 33 9.95 5.73 3.98
N LYS A 34 10.31 5.34 5.20
CA LYS A 34 11.08 6.18 6.15
C LYS A 34 12.41 6.68 5.57
N ASN A 35 13.05 5.88 4.71
CA ASN A 35 14.36 6.16 4.12
C ASN A 35 14.28 6.87 2.77
N VAL A 36 13.07 7.12 2.24
CA VAL A 36 12.88 7.89 1.01
C VAL A 36 13.41 9.31 1.20
N GLN A 37 14.21 9.77 0.25
CA GLN A 37 14.80 11.10 0.28
C GLN A 37 13.80 12.17 -0.12
N GLY A 38 13.77 13.26 0.67
CA GLY A 38 12.84 14.36 0.51
C GLY A 38 11.45 14.06 1.06
N SER A 39 10.63 15.10 1.03
CA SER A 39 9.22 15.09 1.39
C SER A 39 8.49 16.01 0.43
N ALA A 40 7.27 15.63 0.06
CA ALA A 40 6.39 16.46 -0.76
C ALA A 40 5.03 16.53 -0.08
N SER A 41 4.34 17.66 -0.20
CA SER A 41 2.96 17.78 0.23
C SER A 41 2.03 17.61 -0.98
N TRP A 42 0.80 17.17 -0.74
CA TRP A 42 -0.22 17.14 -1.80
C TRP A 42 -0.36 18.51 -2.47
N MET A 43 -0.29 19.61 -1.71
CA MET A 43 -0.37 20.96 -2.26
C MET A 43 0.75 21.25 -3.27
N SER A 44 2.00 20.94 -2.92
CA SER A 44 3.14 21.18 -3.82
C SER A 44 3.05 20.42 -5.14
N ILE A 45 2.33 19.31 -5.14
CA ILE A 45 2.12 18.46 -6.31
C ILE A 45 0.94 18.98 -7.17
N ILE A 46 -0.11 19.46 -6.51
CA ILE A 46 -1.38 19.81 -7.16
C ILE A 46 -1.39 21.27 -7.64
N GLU A 47 -0.77 22.20 -6.90
CA GLU A 47 -0.77 23.63 -7.19
C GLU A 47 -0.28 23.97 -8.63
N PRO A 48 0.83 23.39 -9.14
CA PRO A 48 1.24 23.64 -10.52
C PRO A 48 0.21 23.13 -11.54
N ALA A 49 -0.46 22.02 -11.26
CA ALA A 49 -1.46 21.43 -12.14
C ALA A 49 -2.79 22.19 -12.13
N LEU A 50 -3.15 22.81 -11.00
CA LEU A 50 -4.31 23.71 -10.90
C LEU A 50 -4.04 25.06 -11.57
N SER A 51 -2.85 25.61 -11.40
CA SER A 51 -2.48 26.92 -11.96
C SER A 51 -2.49 26.95 -13.48
N ASN A 52 -2.26 25.79 -14.12
CA ASN A 52 -2.28 25.63 -15.57
C ASN A 52 -3.61 25.06 -16.11
N ALA A 53 -4.58 24.76 -15.24
CA ALA A 53 -5.83 24.16 -15.65
C ALA A 53 -6.86 25.21 -16.07
N ASN A 54 -7.69 24.84 -17.06
CA ASN A 54 -8.79 25.69 -17.50
C ASN A 54 -9.87 25.77 -16.42
N VAL A 55 -10.20 27.00 -16.01
CA VAL A 55 -11.29 27.27 -15.07
C VAL A 55 -12.62 27.13 -15.80
N THR A 56 -13.48 26.24 -15.30
CA THR A 56 -14.85 26.05 -15.82
C THR A 56 -15.87 26.56 -14.81
N ALA A 57 -17.14 26.69 -15.23
CA ALA A 57 -18.25 27.09 -14.35
C ALA A 57 -18.46 26.12 -13.17
N GLN A 58 -17.95 24.88 -13.28
CA GLN A 58 -18.02 23.84 -12.26
C GLN A 58 -16.75 23.77 -11.39
N GLY A 59 -15.79 24.68 -11.58
CA GLY A 59 -14.50 24.70 -10.90
C GLY A 59 -13.34 24.26 -11.80
N VAL A 60 -12.24 23.87 -11.16
CA VAL A 60 -11.01 23.41 -11.83
C VAL A 60 -10.89 21.91 -11.66
N SER A 61 -10.71 21.16 -12.75
CA SER A 61 -10.39 19.71 -12.73
C SER A 61 -9.08 19.47 -13.46
N THR A 62 -8.14 18.77 -12.82
CA THR A 62 -6.82 18.49 -13.39
C THR A 62 -6.36 17.07 -13.06
N GLU A 63 -5.43 16.54 -13.84
CA GLU A 63 -4.80 15.23 -13.61
C GLU A 63 -3.30 15.42 -13.37
N VAL A 64 -2.79 14.79 -12.32
CA VAL A 64 -1.34 14.71 -12.04
C VAL A 64 -0.88 13.28 -12.20
N SER A 65 0.29 13.11 -12.83
CA SER A 65 0.95 11.82 -12.96
C SER A 65 2.18 11.77 -12.05
N LEU A 66 2.17 10.87 -11.06
CA LEU A 66 3.25 10.65 -10.11
C LEU A 66 3.94 9.32 -10.38
N ASN A 67 5.25 9.32 -10.52
CA ASN A 67 6.00 8.07 -10.45
C ASN A 67 6.10 7.57 -9.00
N SER A 68 6.62 6.36 -8.81
CA SER A 68 6.79 5.75 -7.47
C SER A 68 7.58 6.65 -6.51
N VAL A 69 8.60 7.36 -6.99
CA VAL A 69 9.43 8.23 -6.13
C VAL A 69 8.62 9.42 -5.61
N GLN A 70 7.90 10.11 -6.49
CA GLN A 70 7.06 11.26 -6.11
C GLN A 70 5.89 10.82 -5.21
N LEU A 71 5.25 9.69 -5.53
CA LEU A 71 4.21 9.12 -4.68
C LEU A 71 4.76 8.84 -3.27
N ASN A 72 5.95 8.25 -3.17
CA ASN A 72 6.56 7.92 -1.88
C ASN A 72 6.94 9.16 -1.08
N GLN A 73 7.36 10.26 -1.71
CA GLN A 73 7.60 11.52 -1.00
C GLN A 73 6.33 12.09 -0.36
N VAL A 74 5.18 11.96 -1.05
CA VAL A 74 3.88 12.41 -0.54
C VAL A 74 3.36 11.48 0.56
N LEU A 75 3.45 10.16 0.35
CA LEU A 75 3.06 9.15 1.33
C LEU A 75 3.89 9.27 2.61
N LYS A 76 5.20 9.49 2.49
CA LYS A 76 6.09 9.68 3.64
C LYS A 76 5.63 10.87 4.49
N SER A 77 5.38 12.03 3.87
CA SER A 77 4.87 13.20 4.59
C SER A 77 3.54 12.90 5.28
N SER A 78 2.61 12.25 4.57
CA SER A 78 1.27 11.95 5.09
C SER A 78 1.30 10.98 6.28
N LEU A 79 2.24 10.02 6.29
CA LEU A 79 2.34 9.01 7.34
C LEU A 79 3.21 9.44 8.53
N THR A 80 4.13 10.38 8.34
CA THR A 80 5.00 10.89 9.41
C THR A 80 4.20 11.50 10.55
N ASP A 81 3.14 12.24 10.23
CA ASP A 81 2.28 12.91 11.21
C ASP A 81 1.02 12.08 11.58
N SER A 82 0.97 10.80 11.18
CA SER A 82 -0.19 9.92 11.40
C SER A 82 0.02 8.94 12.56
N GLU A 83 -1.08 8.38 13.08
CA GLU A 83 -1.03 7.28 14.07
C GLU A 83 -0.46 5.97 13.49
N ASN A 84 -0.31 5.88 12.17
CA ASN A 84 0.11 4.69 11.45
C ASN A 84 1.58 4.75 11.02
N GLN A 85 2.48 5.32 11.85
CA GLN A 85 3.91 5.46 11.53
C GLN A 85 4.60 4.13 11.23
N GLU A 86 4.07 3.00 11.71
CA GLU A 86 4.58 1.67 11.36
C GLU A 86 4.60 1.41 9.85
N LEU A 87 3.66 2.02 9.11
CA LEU A 87 3.57 1.94 7.66
C LEU A 87 4.77 2.57 6.95
N LEU A 88 5.54 3.44 7.63
CA LEU A 88 6.81 3.98 7.15
C LEU A 88 7.90 2.90 6.98
N ASN A 89 7.74 1.73 7.61
CA ASN A 89 8.66 0.60 7.43
C ASN A 89 8.37 -0.20 6.15
N SER A 90 7.31 0.13 5.41
CA SER A 90 6.93 -0.57 4.18
C SER A 90 7.63 0.01 2.96
N VAL A 91 7.73 -0.78 1.89
CA VAL A 91 8.12 -0.30 0.55
C VAL A 91 6.87 -0.19 -0.30
N TYR A 92 6.78 0.92 -1.04
CA TYR A 92 5.69 1.20 -1.96
C TYR A 92 6.26 1.40 -3.36
N SER A 93 5.68 0.72 -4.35
CA SER A 93 6.06 0.85 -5.75
C SER A 93 4.84 0.71 -6.66
N ILE A 94 4.90 1.36 -7.82
CA ILE A 94 3.88 1.22 -8.85
C ILE A 94 4.42 0.22 -9.87
N GLU A 95 3.77 -0.94 -9.99
CA GLU A 95 4.18 -2.01 -10.89
C GLU A 95 3.10 -2.24 -11.94
N GLY A 96 3.40 -1.85 -13.18
CA GLY A 96 2.43 -1.84 -14.26
C GLY A 96 1.23 -0.94 -13.93
N ASN A 97 0.11 -1.58 -13.59
CA ASN A 97 -1.18 -0.92 -13.32
C ASN A 97 -1.67 -1.13 -11.87
N LYS A 98 -0.78 -1.51 -10.95
CA LYS A 98 -1.11 -1.78 -9.55
C LYS A 98 -0.18 -1.02 -8.62
N LEU A 99 -0.65 -0.77 -7.40
CA LEU A 99 0.20 -0.38 -6.28
C LEU A 99 0.68 -1.65 -5.58
N ARG A 100 1.99 -1.81 -5.46
CA ARG A 100 2.62 -2.86 -4.66
C ARG A 100 3.05 -2.31 -3.31
N ILE A 101 2.75 -3.05 -2.26
CA ILE A 101 3.07 -2.71 -0.86
C ILE A 101 3.81 -3.90 -0.25
N GLN A 102 5.05 -3.69 0.19
CA GLN A 102 5.83 -4.70 0.90
C GLN A 102 6.00 -4.28 2.36
N TYR A 103 5.24 -4.92 3.25
CA TYR A 103 5.28 -4.67 4.69
C TYR A 103 6.20 -5.69 5.38
N PRO A 104 7.18 -5.27 6.20
CA PRO A 104 8.08 -6.20 6.88
C PRO A 104 7.33 -6.98 7.96
N VAL A 105 7.49 -8.30 7.99
CA VAL A 105 6.90 -9.17 9.02
C VAL A 105 7.95 -10.12 9.58
N LYS A 106 7.75 -10.58 10.81
CA LYS A 106 8.58 -11.62 11.43
C LYS A 106 7.82 -12.93 11.51
N LEU A 107 8.39 -13.97 10.93
CA LEU A 107 7.90 -15.34 11.05
C LEU A 107 8.76 -16.06 12.08
N LEU A 108 8.26 -16.13 13.31
CA LEU A 108 8.99 -16.61 14.48
C LEU A 108 10.26 -15.78 14.74
N PHE A 109 11.39 -16.22 14.21
CA PHE A 109 12.72 -15.59 14.38
C PHE A 109 13.33 -15.10 13.05
N ILE A 110 12.58 -15.21 11.95
CA ILE A 110 13.09 -14.92 10.60
C ILE A 110 12.39 -13.69 10.05
N ASP A 111 13.18 -12.74 9.56
CA ASP A 111 12.67 -11.57 8.86
C ASP A 111 12.11 -11.99 7.50
N SER A 112 10.89 -11.54 7.21
CA SER A 112 10.18 -11.79 5.97
C SER A 112 9.41 -10.53 5.54
N LYS A 113 8.55 -10.67 4.55
CA LYS A 113 7.66 -9.60 4.10
C LYS A 113 6.29 -10.12 3.71
N LEU A 114 5.28 -9.31 3.99
CA LEU A 114 3.98 -9.41 3.35
C LEU A 114 4.00 -8.50 2.12
N ASP A 115 3.85 -9.10 0.94
CA ASP A 115 3.91 -8.43 -0.35
C ASP A 115 2.51 -8.45 -0.97
N LEU A 116 1.94 -7.28 -1.16
CA LEU A 116 0.56 -7.07 -1.61
C LEU A 116 0.55 -6.28 -2.90
N GLU A 117 -0.24 -6.72 -3.87
CA GLU A 117 -0.64 -5.88 -5.00
C GLU A 117 -2.09 -5.47 -4.77
N VAL A 118 -2.36 -4.17 -4.83
CA VAL A 118 -3.67 -3.59 -4.54
C VAL A 118 -4.17 -2.71 -5.68
N ASP A 119 -5.49 -2.70 -5.83
CA ASP A 119 -6.22 -1.69 -6.56
C ASP A 119 -6.67 -0.59 -5.61
N VAL A 120 -6.60 0.66 -6.07
CA VAL A 120 -7.11 1.82 -5.35
C VAL A 120 -8.12 2.52 -6.25
N THR A 121 -9.33 2.71 -5.75
CA THR A 121 -10.37 3.51 -6.42
C THR A 121 -10.93 4.54 -5.46
N VAL A 122 -11.50 5.62 -6.00
CA VAL A 122 -12.13 6.66 -5.20
C VAL A 122 -13.62 6.67 -5.52
N ARG A 123 -14.46 6.61 -4.49
CA ARG A 123 -15.92 6.75 -4.60
C ARG A 123 -16.40 7.56 -3.40
N ASP A 124 -17.26 8.54 -3.63
CA ASP A 124 -17.89 9.34 -2.57
C ASP A 124 -16.90 9.89 -1.52
N ASN A 125 -15.73 10.35 -1.98
CA ASN A 125 -14.64 10.87 -1.13
C ASN A 125 -14.01 9.83 -0.18
N VAL A 126 -14.14 8.55 -0.51
CA VAL A 126 -13.54 7.42 0.19
C VAL A 126 -12.61 6.65 -0.75
N LEU A 127 -11.43 6.30 -0.26
CA LEU A 127 -10.51 5.38 -0.92
C LEU A 127 -10.95 3.95 -0.66
N HIS A 128 -11.27 3.23 -1.74
CA HIS A 128 -11.50 1.79 -1.72
C HIS A 128 -10.23 1.09 -2.16
N ILE A 129 -9.60 0.37 -1.23
CA ILE A 129 -8.39 -0.42 -1.46
C ILE A 129 -8.77 -1.89 -1.48
N THR A 130 -8.49 -2.59 -2.59
CA THR A 130 -8.80 -4.02 -2.74
C THR A 130 -7.53 -4.80 -3.02
N ILE A 131 -7.34 -5.93 -2.33
CA ILE A 131 -6.19 -6.80 -2.53
C ILE A 131 -6.39 -7.63 -3.80
N ASP A 132 -5.49 -7.49 -4.76
CA ASP A 132 -5.51 -8.27 -6.00
C ASP A 132 -4.66 -9.54 -5.87
N SER A 133 -3.48 -9.43 -5.25
CA SER A 133 -2.61 -10.57 -4.94
C SER A 133 -1.89 -10.36 -3.62
N ALA A 134 -1.51 -11.46 -2.96
CA ALA A 134 -0.76 -11.43 -1.71
C ALA A 134 0.26 -12.57 -1.64
N LYS A 135 1.44 -12.26 -1.12
CA LYS A 135 2.53 -13.21 -0.90
C LYS A 135 3.16 -12.99 0.48
N LEU A 136 3.57 -14.06 1.13
CA LEU A 136 4.40 -14.07 2.33
C LEU A 136 5.82 -14.51 1.93
N GLY A 137 6.74 -13.56 1.85
CA GLY A 137 8.04 -13.76 1.20
C GLY A 137 7.85 -14.08 -0.28
N SER A 138 8.21 -15.30 -0.68
CA SER A 138 7.97 -15.81 -2.05
C SER A 138 6.68 -16.64 -2.17
N LEU A 139 6.02 -16.95 -1.06
CA LEU A 139 4.89 -17.88 -1.03
C LEU A 139 3.57 -17.15 -1.30
N PRO A 140 2.84 -17.46 -2.38
CA PRO A 140 1.51 -16.88 -2.58
C PRO A 140 0.56 -17.35 -1.48
N ILE A 141 -0.23 -16.42 -0.95
CA ILE A 141 -1.21 -16.70 0.12
C ILE A 141 -2.62 -16.29 -0.32
N PRO A 142 -3.67 -16.97 0.17
CA PRO A 142 -5.05 -16.62 -0.18
C PRO A 142 -5.41 -15.21 0.25
N LYS A 143 -6.04 -14.44 -0.65
CA LYS A 143 -6.51 -13.08 -0.37
C LYS A 143 -7.46 -13.03 0.82
N SER A 144 -8.35 -14.02 0.95
CA SER A 144 -9.31 -14.08 2.05
C SER A 144 -8.65 -14.15 3.42
N TRP A 145 -7.50 -14.82 3.52
CA TRP A 145 -6.74 -14.92 4.77
C TRP A 145 -6.13 -13.59 5.15
N VAL A 146 -5.45 -12.92 4.22
CA VAL A 146 -4.86 -11.60 4.47
C VAL A 146 -5.93 -10.57 4.77
N THR A 147 -7.04 -10.60 4.03
CA THR A 147 -8.16 -9.69 4.25
C THR A 147 -8.76 -9.87 5.64
N GLY A 148 -8.96 -11.13 6.08
CA GLY A 148 -9.43 -11.45 7.43
C GLY A 148 -8.46 -10.99 8.52
N MET A 149 -7.17 -11.22 8.33
CA MET A 149 -6.12 -10.78 9.27
C MET A 149 -6.08 -9.26 9.42
N LEU A 150 -6.07 -8.52 8.30
CA LEU A 150 -6.05 -7.06 8.31
C LEU A 150 -7.32 -6.50 8.98
N LYS A 151 -8.49 -7.04 8.65
CA LYS A 151 -9.76 -6.69 9.32
C LYS A 151 -9.69 -6.85 10.84
N GLN A 152 -9.16 -7.97 11.31
CA GLN A 152 -9.01 -8.22 12.75
C GLN A 152 -8.03 -7.24 13.39
N GLN A 153 -6.91 -6.95 12.73
CA GLN A 153 -5.91 -6.01 13.24
C GLN A 153 -6.47 -4.59 13.34
N MET A 154 -7.25 -4.15 12.35
CA MET A 154 -7.85 -2.82 12.33
C MET A 154 -8.93 -2.64 13.40
N GLN A 155 -9.72 -3.69 13.66
CA GLN A 155 -10.67 -3.71 14.78
C GLN A 155 -9.95 -3.61 16.13
N ALA A 156 -8.77 -4.21 16.25
CA ALA A 156 -7.96 -4.17 17.47
C ALA A 156 -7.24 -2.82 17.66
N SER A 157 -6.91 -2.10 16.59
CA SER A 157 -6.14 -0.85 16.63
C SER A 157 -6.98 0.43 16.66
N ASN A 158 -8.30 0.33 16.84
CA ASN A 158 -9.24 1.46 16.78
C ASN A 158 -9.02 2.34 15.52
N SER A 159 -8.70 1.71 14.40
CA SER A 159 -8.39 2.39 13.15
C SER A 159 -9.63 3.10 12.58
N SER A 160 -9.44 4.27 11.98
CA SER A 160 -10.48 4.97 11.21
C SER A 160 -10.83 4.31 9.88
N ILE A 161 -10.09 3.25 9.50
CA ILE A 161 -10.30 2.53 8.26
C ILE A 161 -11.42 1.50 8.47
N THR A 162 -12.46 1.57 7.65
CA THR A 162 -13.60 0.64 7.68
C THR A 162 -13.49 -0.41 6.56
N THR A 163 -14.39 -1.38 6.49
CA THR A 163 -14.38 -2.39 5.43
C THR A 163 -15.76 -2.66 4.85
N GLU A 164 -15.83 -2.84 3.53
CA GLU A 164 -17.03 -3.23 2.80
C GLU A 164 -16.67 -4.35 1.82
N GLY A 165 -17.28 -5.52 1.98
CA GLY A 165 -16.89 -6.71 1.20
C GLY A 165 -15.39 -7.02 1.37
N ASP A 166 -14.66 -7.04 0.27
CA ASP A 166 -13.20 -7.27 0.22
C ASP A 166 -12.39 -5.97 0.13
N SER A 167 -13.04 -4.80 0.25
CA SER A 167 -12.39 -3.50 0.18
C SER A 167 -12.17 -2.90 1.56
N PHE A 168 -11.01 -2.27 1.74
CA PHE A 168 -10.69 -1.41 2.87
C PHE A 168 -11.01 0.04 2.48
N LEU A 169 -11.71 0.73 3.36
CA LEU A 169 -12.29 2.06 3.14
C LEU A 169 -11.55 3.07 4.00
N LEU A 170 -10.83 3.99 3.36
CA LEU A 170 -10.15 5.10 4.02
C LEU A 170 -10.80 6.41 3.60
N ALA A 171 -11.42 7.12 4.55
CA ALA A 171 -11.96 8.44 4.29
C ALA A 171 -10.84 9.40 3.89
N LEU A 172 -11.02 10.11 2.77
CA LEU A 172 -10.08 11.15 2.39
C LEU A 172 -10.30 12.39 3.29
N PRO A 173 -9.22 13.04 3.76
CA PRO A 173 -9.34 14.23 4.56
C PRO A 173 -10.06 15.33 3.77
N GLN A 174 -10.93 16.08 4.45
CA GLN A 174 -11.56 17.25 3.87
C GLN A 174 -10.48 18.30 3.61
N SER A 175 -10.35 18.74 2.37
CA SER A 175 -9.34 19.69 1.93
C SER A 175 -9.93 20.67 0.92
N GLN A 176 -9.19 21.73 0.60
CA GLN A 176 -9.59 22.69 -0.45
C GLN A 176 -9.67 22.07 -1.85
N PHE A 177 -9.12 20.86 -2.03
CA PHE A 177 -9.27 20.05 -3.23
C PHE A 177 -9.91 18.70 -2.89
N SER A 178 -10.63 18.12 -3.85
CA SER A 178 -11.13 16.76 -3.79
C SER A 178 -10.30 15.87 -4.70
N ILE A 179 -9.97 14.66 -4.25
CA ILE A 179 -9.44 13.62 -5.14
C ILE A 179 -10.65 12.92 -5.75
N ASN A 180 -10.82 13.00 -7.07
CA ASN A 180 -11.97 12.39 -7.75
C ASN A 180 -11.65 10.97 -8.23
N LYS A 181 -10.39 10.72 -8.58
CA LYS A 181 -9.97 9.43 -9.15
C LYS A 181 -8.49 9.19 -8.88
N ILE A 182 -8.17 7.96 -8.55
CA ILE A 182 -6.80 7.43 -8.58
C ILE A 182 -6.80 6.24 -9.53
N SER A 183 -5.78 6.14 -10.37
CA SER A 183 -5.52 4.95 -11.18
C SER A 183 -4.01 4.77 -11.36
N PHE A 184 -3.57 3.53 -11.50
CA PHE A 184 -2.18 3.21 -11.81
C PHE A 184 -2.09 2.77 -13.26
N GLN A 185 -1.22 3.42 -14.03
CA GLN A 185 -1.05 3.17 -15.45
C GLN A 185 0.41 3.33 -15.82
N ASN A 186 1.00 2.32 -16.46
CA ASN A 186 2.36 2.36 -17.00
C ASN A 186 3.42 2.78 -15.96
N GLY A 187 3.31 2.29 -14.71
CA GLY A 187 4.27 2.60 -13.64
C GLY A 187 4.10 3.99 -12.99
N ALA A 188 2.99 4.68 -13.27
CA ALA A 188 2.66 5.96 -12.65
C ALA A 188 1.25 5.96 -12.04
N ALA A 189 1.07 6.73 -10.98
CA ALA A 189 -0.20 7.03 -10.35
C ALA A 189 -0.78 8.27 -11.01
N LYS A 190 -1.88 8.12 -11.72
CA LYS A 190 -2.66 9.21 -12.27
C LYS A 190 -3.77 9.57 -11.31
N ILE A 191 -3.73 10.80 -10.83
CA ILE A 191 -4.64 11.28 -9.81
C ILE A 191 -5.38 12.49 -10.36
N GLN A 192 -6.70 12.37 -10.43
CA GLN A 192 -7.58 13.46 -10.83
C GLN A 192 -8.04 14.20 -9.58
N PHE A 193 -7.90 15.52 -9.61
CA PHE A 193 -8.32 16.40 -8.54
C PHE A 193 -9.25 17.48 -9.06
N SER A 194 -10.15 17.94 -8.19
CA SER A 194 -11.03 19.06 -8.45
C SER A 194 -10.98 20.07 -7.31
N MET A 195 -11.06 21.35 -7.66
CA MET A 195 -11.28 22.43 -6.70
C MET A 195 -12.59 23.12 -7.05
N GLY A 196 -13.57 23.04 -6.14
CA GLY A 196 -14.79 23.82 -6.23
C GLY A 196 -14.54 25.23 -5.73
N TYR A 197 -15.05 26.25 -6.42
CA TYR A 197 -15.19 27.57 -5.82
C TYR A 197 -16.38 27.48 -4.86
N GLY A 198 -16.11 27.57 -3.56
CA GLY A 198 -17.18 27.74 -2.58
C GLY A 198 -18.02 28.95 -2.97
N ILE A 199 -19.34 28.77 -3.02
CA ILE A 199 -20.31 29.87 -3.01
C ILE A 199 -20.38 30.42 -1.58
#